data_AF-W4PFF7-F1
#
_entry.id   AF-W4PFF7-F1
#
_cell.length_a   1.000
_cell.length_b   1.000
_cell.length_c   1.000
_cell.angle_alpha   90.00
_cell.angle_beta   90.00
_cell.angle_gamma   90.00
#
_symmetry.space_group_name_H-M   'P 1'
#
loop_
_entity.id
_entity.type
_entity.pdbx_description
1 polymer ?
#
loop_
_entity_poly.entity_id
_entity_poly.type
_entity_poly.pdbx_seq_one_letter_code
_entity_poly.pdbx_strand_id
1 'polypeptide(L)'
;MIKENGWICPIKPIYGDSAFYSISKNEIVVPEKKQFKDGESFYSNLFHEMTHSTGAEGQLNRIKPTSFGSEEYAREELVAELTAALTAQRYGMTKHLKGDSAAYLKSWLDSLKESPQFIKTTLMDVKKASSMLTQHIDKMALEIEKEESVRQDNGNGKSYLSVEDGDHAVLAYNGSAVYIQHHEKEDSVKVAVPTDKGLEVKFTLPYDHTKDLDRNFQEAFAQYKSQTEPSETKEKVYYASVAYLQSTDDTSELDKLKERGDYDGLLRLAKNYYDGNGMDEEQTYKKPCQNRGDDLLIEDKDFAVVYNGSVGGTYEVFAKYSEQDVRNHITRYGIGRASEDVKEVAREMTHEAFTAMATRKLPILHMPNDSLLYLQYNKEKDSIDVGTVTNIGLSVKHSFPYDHDQSMEMNIQGVHEQLQDMKEYQQEEHVAKSAFHR
;
A
#
# COMPACT_ATOMS: atom_id res chain seq x y z
N MET A 1 2.79 14.33 18.03
CA MET A 1 3.69 13.15 18.15
C MET A 1 4.61 12.98 16.95
N ILE A 2 4.15 12.40 15.83
CA ILE A 2 5.03 12.10 14.67
C ILE A 2 5.73 13.37 14.15
N LYS A 3 4.96 14.43 13.90
CA LYS A 3 5.44 15.70 13.34
C LYS A 3 6.51 16.41 14.20
N GLU A 4 6.44 16.33 15.52
CA GLU A 4 7.45 16.91 16.43
C GLU A 4 8.56 15.91 16.84
N ASN A 5 8.50 14.65 16.39
CA ASN A 5 9.29 13.54 16.96
C ASN A 5 9.10 13.37 18.48
N GLY A 6 7.89 13.62 18.99
CA GLY A 6 7.55 13.55 20.43
C GLY A 6 7.43 12.13 21.01
N TRP A 7 8.18 11.18 20.46
CA TRP A 7 8.29 9.80 20.94
C TRP A 7 9.77 9.48 21.23
N ILE A 8 10.03 8.32 21.86
CA ILE A 8 11.36 7.81 22.24
C ILE A 8 12.37 7.83 21.08
N CYS A 9 11.87 7.66 19.85
CA CYS A 9 12.63 7.72 18.61
C CYS A 9 11.82 8.43 17.51
N PRO A 10 12.47 8.95 16.46
CA PRO A 10 11.79 9.47 15.28
C PRO A 10 10.88 8.43 14.64
N ILE A 11 9.65 8.83 14.31
CA ILE A 11 8.70 8.03 13.53
C ILE A 11 8.69 8.59 12.11
N LYS A 12 8.96 7.74 11.13
CA LYS A 12 9.07 8.11 9.72
C LYS A 12 7.99 7.41 8.89
N PRO A 13 6.84 8.07 8.64
CA PRO A 13 5.96 7.71 7.54
C PRO A 13 6.71 7.88 6.23
N ILE A 14 6.86 6.80 5.45
CA ILE A 14 7.43 6.81 4.10
C ILE A 14 6.59 5.92 3.19
N TYR A 15 6.58 6.16 1.88
CA TYR A 15 5.90 5.27 0.95
C TYR A 15 6.64 3.92 0.85
N GLY A 16 5.92 2.82 1.09
CA GLY A 16 6.43 1.44 1.06
C GLY A 16 5.55 0.50 1.88
N ASP A 17 5.85 -0.78 1.93
CA ASP A 17 4.89 -1.79 2.45
C ASP A 17 5.20 -2.29 3.87
N SER A 18 6.44 -2.10 4.34
CA SER A 18 6.96 -2.60 5.62
C SER A 18 6.95 -1.52 6.72
N ALA A 19 6.42 -1.87 7.88
CA ALA A 19 6.74 -1.19 9.14
C ALA A 19 7.90 -1.94 9.83
N PHE A 20 8.78 -1.22 10.54
CA PHE A 20 9.83 -1.79 11.39
C PHE A 20 10.47 -0.75 12.33
N TYR A 21 10.81 -1.16 13.55
CA TYR A 21 11.76 -0.46 14.41
C TYR A 21 13.22 -0.82 14.06
N SER A 22 14.00 0.17 13.62
CA SER A 22 15.42 0.02 13.31
C SER A 22 16.28 0.26 14.55
N ILE A 23 16.63 -0.81 15.26
CA ILE A 23 17.48 -0.79 16.48
C ILE A 23 18.79 -0.02 16.24
N SER A 24 19.47 -0.26 15.11
CA SER A 24 20.80 0.30 14.81
C SER A 24 20.79 1.80 14.49
N LYS A 25 19.64 2.36 14.12
CA LYS A 25 19.45 3.80 13.89
C LYS A 25 18.65 4.49 14.99
N ASN A 26 17.99 3.71 15.85
CA ASN A 26 16.93 4.14 16.76
C ASN A 26 15.86 4.99 16.04
N GLU A 27 15.21 4.44 15.01
CA GLU A 27 14.10 5.07 14.28
C GLU A 27 12.98 4.05 13.99
N ILE A 28 11.73 4.48 13.99
CA ILE A 28 10.60 3.69 13.49
C ILE A 28 10.33 4.10 12.04
N VAL A 29 10.28 3.12 11.15
CA VAL A 29 9.76 3.27 9.79
C VAL A 29 8.36 2.68 9.75
N VAL A 30 7.43 3.40 9.13
CA VAL A 30 6.05 2.95 8.94
C VAL A 30 5.57 3.42 7.55
N PRO A 31 4.70 2.67 6.86
CA PRO A 31 4.04 3.16 5.65
C PRO A 31 3.22 4.43 5.92
N GLU A 32 2.97 5.25 4.90
CA GLU A 32 2.13 6.44 5.05
C GLU A 32 0.70 6.05 5.46
N LYS A 33 0.01 6.84 6.30
CA LYS A 33 -1.32 6.50 6.82
C LYS A 33 -2.32 6.12 5.71
N LYS A 34 -2.27 6.83 4.56
CA LYS A 34 -3.08 6.58 3.36
C LYS A 34 -2.93 5.17 2.75
N GLN A 35 -1.83 4.46 3.04
CA GLN A 35 -1.58 3.09 2.56
C GLN A 35 -2.21 2.01 3.47
N PHE A 36 -2.90 2.40 4.54
CA PHE A 36 -3.60 1.48 5.43
C PHE A 36 -5.10 1.62 5.24
N LYS A 37 -5.81 0.49 5.10
CA LYS A 37 -7.26 0.42 4.90
C LYS A 37 -8.08 1.25 5.90
N ASP A 38 -7.60 1.43 7.13
CA ASP A 38 -8.19 2.29 8.15
C ASP A 38 -7.14 2.84 9.12
N GLY A 39 -7.55 3.86 9.88
CA GLY A 39 -6.72 4.45 10.94
C GLY A 39 -6.33 3.46 12.04
N GLU A 40 -7.21 2.51 12.38
CA GLU A 40 -6.95 1.50 13.43
C GLU A 40 -5.79 0.57 13.04
N SER A 41 -5.69 0.21 11.76
CA SER A 41 -4.62 -0.59 11.18
C SER A 41 -3.29 0.18 11.17
N PHE A 42 -3.31 1.47 10.81
CA PHE A 42 -2.13 2.34 10.92
C PHE A 42 -1.64 2.43 12.37
N TYR A 43 -2.54 2.74 13.32
CA TYR A 43 -2.15 2.88 14.73
C TYR A 43 -1.79 1.54 15.39
N SER A 44 -2.42 0.42 15.01
CA SER A 44 -2.04 -0.92 15.50
C SER A 44 -0.62 -1.30 15.07
N ASN A 45 -0.29 -1.14 13.79
CA ASN A 45 1.09 -1.37 13.32
C ASN A 45 2.08 -0.38 13.94
N LEU A 46 1.71 0.90 14.06
CA LEU A 46 2.58 1.87 14.70
C LEU A 46 2.81 1.56 16.19
N PHE A 47 1.79 1.10 16.93
CA PHE A 47 1.93 0.68 18.32
C PHE A 47 2.79 -0.59 18.48
N HIS A 48 2.81 -1.48 17.49
CA HIS A 48 3.72 -2.62 17.44
C HIS A 48 5.18 -2.13 17.39
N GLU A 49 5.54 -1.28 16.41
CA GLU A 49 6.92 -0.75 16.29
C GLU A 49 7.31 0.16 17.46
N MET A 50 6.38 0.98 17.96
CA MET A 50 6.58 1.75 19.18
C MET A 50 6.89 0.83 20.36
N THR A 51 6.24 -0.34 20.46
CA THR A 51 6.56 -1.31 21.50
C THR A 51 7.98 -1.83 21.40
N HIS A 52 8.48 -2.17 20.21
CA HIS A 52 9.89 -2.55 20.04
C HIS A 52 10.83 -1.43 20.47
N SER A 53 10.55 -0.17 20.12
CA SER A 53 11.37 0.96 20.59
C SER A 53 11.37 1.11 22.13
N THR A 54 10.31 0.71 22.84
CA THR A 54 10.34 0.63 24.32
C THR A 54 11.27 -0.46 24.85
N GLY A 55 11.58 -1.48 24.04
CA GLY A 55 12.46 -2.59 24.39
C GLY A 55 13.96 -2.26 24.28
N ALA A 56 14.31 -1.13 23.66
CA ALA A 56 15.70 -0.72 23.40
C ALA A 56 16.55 -0.47 24.67
N GLU A 57 17.87 -0.35 24.47
CA GLU A 57 18.80 0.04 25.52
C GLU A 57 18.49 1.46 26.05
N GLY A 58 18.62 1.66 27.36
CA GLY A 58 18.21 2.89 28.04
C GLY A 58 16.70 3.04 28.26
N GLN A 59 15.88 2.17 27.66
CA GLN A 59 14.42 2.12 27.86
C GLN A 59 14.06 0.98 28.82
N LEU A 60 13.27 -0.02 28.39
CA LEU A 60 12.97 -1.21 29.20
C LEU A 60 14.03 -2.32 29.07
N ASN A 61 15.04 -2.14 28.22
CA ASN A 61 16.22 -3.03 28.08
C ASN A 61 15.84 -4.52 27.87
N ARG A 62 14.84 -4.77 27.02
CA ARG A 62 14.37 -6.12 26.66
C ARG A 62 15.13 -6.70 25.47
N ILE A 63 15.32 -5.87 24.44
CA ILE A 63 15.95 -6.25 23.18
C ILE A 63 17.42 -6.55 23.42
N LYS A 64 17.88 -7.67 22.85
CA LYS A 64 19.28 -8.09 22.82
C LYS A 64 19.67 -8.41 21.38
N PRO A 65 20.96 -8.26 20.99
CA PRO A 65 21.45 -8.76 19.72
C PRO A 65 21.21 -10.27 19.62
N THR A 66 20.25 -10.67 18.79
CA THR A 66 19.81 -12.06 18.60
C THR A 66 19.49 -12.27 17.12
N SER A 67 19.53 -13.52 16.66
CA SER A 67 19.15 -13.87 15.29
C SER A 67 17.64 -13.83 15.12
N PHE A 68 17.17 -13.41 13.94
CA PHE A 68 15.78 -13.57 13.54
C PHE A 68 15.35 -15.04 13.71
N GLY A 69 14.18 -15.24 14.34
CA GLY A 69 13.67 -16.58 14.68
C GLY A 69 14.23 -17.20 15.97
N SER A 70 14.96 -16.48 16.82
CA SER A 70 15.31 -16.99 18.16
C SER A 70 14.12 -16.96 19.13
N GLU A 71 14.25 -17.65 20.27
CA GLU A 71 13.21 -17.66 21.33
C GLU A 71 13.01 -16.26 21.93
N GLU A 72 14.09 -15.50 22.13
CA GLU A 72 14.03 -14.12 22.63
C GLU A 72 13.38 -13.18 21.61
N TYR A 73 13.63 -13.39 20.32
CA TYR A 73 12.97 -12.65 19.25
C TYR A 73 11.45 -12.94 19.25
N ALA A 74 11.05 -14.22 19.23
CA ALA A 74 9.64 -14.62 19.29
C ALA A 74 8.92 -14.12 20.57
N ARG A 75 9.64 -14.02 21.70
CA ARG A 75 9.11 -13.41 22.93
C ARG A 75 8.89 -11.91 22.79
N GLU A 76 9.77 -11.19 22.13
CA GLU A 76 9.69 -9.73 21.95
C GLU A 76 8.58 -9.35 20.95
N GLU A 77 8.41 -10.12 19.87
CA GLU A 77 7.24 -10.06 18.96
C GLU A 77 5.92 -10.25 19.72
N LEU A 78 5.86 -11.24 20.62
CA LEU A 78 4.70 -11.48 21.49
C LEU A 78 4.46 -10.32 22.49
N VAL A 79 5.50 -9.60 22.92
CA VAL A 79 5.32 -8.36 23.72
C VAL A 79 4.75 -7.25 22.85
N ALA A 80 5.25 -7.07 21.62
CA ALA A 80 4.77 -6.06 20.68
C ALA A 80 3.29 -6.23 20.31
N GLU A 81 2.89 -7.44 19.89
CA GLU A 81 1.50 -7.72 19.49
C GLU A 81 0.50 -7.53 20.63
N LEU A 82 0.84 -7.97 21.85
CA LEU A 82 -0.03 -7.82 23.02
C LEU A 82 -0.10 -6.37 23.52
N THR A 83 1.02 -5.63 23.53
CA THR A 83 0.98 -4.21 23.88
C THR A 83 0.23 -3.38 22.84
N ALA A 84 0.40 -3.66 21.55
CA ALA A 84 -0.35 -3.00 20.49
C ALA A 84 -1.86 -3.23 20.64
N ALA A 85 -2.28 -4.47 20.87
CA ALA A 85 -3.68 -4.83 21.10
C ALA A 85 -4.29 -4.12 22.31
N LEU A 86 -3.62 -4.16 23.47
CA LEU A 86 -4.09 -3.51 24.70
C LEU A 86 -4.10 -1.97 24.59
N THR A 87 -3.19 -1.39 23.81
CA THR A 87 -3.14 0.06 23.59
C THR A 87 -4.25 0.50 22.64
N ALA A 88 -4.50 -0.22 21.54
CA ALA A 88 -5.63 0.03 20.66
C ALA A 88 -6.97 -0.03 21.43
N GLN A 89 -7.17 -1.10 22.20
CA GLN A 89 -8.37 -1.28 23.02
C GLN A 89 -8.61 -0.14 24.02
N ARG A 90 -7.55 0.42 24.63
CA ARG A 90 -7.66 1.57 25.56
C ARG A 90 -8.21 2.82 24.87
N TYR A 91 -7.80 3.08 23.64
CA TYR A 91 -8.23 4.27 22.87
C TYR A 91 -9.52 4.02 22.06
N GLY A 92 -10.27 2.97 22.42
CA GLY A 92 -11.55 2.63 21.78
C GLY A 92 -11.42 1.97 20.41
N MET A 93 -10.20 1.70 19.93
CA MET A 93 -10.00 1.13 18.61
C MET A 93 -10.26 -0.38 18.59
N THR A 94 -11.06 -0.82 17.63
CA THR A 94 -11.39 -2.23 17.40
C THR A 94 -10.26 -2.94 16.67
N LYS A 95 -9.28 -3.51 17.40
CA LYS A 95 -8.30 -4.41 16.77
C LYS A 95 -9.02 -5.62 16.18
N HIS A 96 -9.34 -5.52 14.89
CA HIS A 96 -9.64 -6.61 13.98
C HIS A 96 -8.39 -7.50 13.95
N LEU A 97 -8.34 -8.46 14.87
CA LEU A 97 -7.40 -9.57 14.80
C LEU A 97 -7.58 -10.20 13.41
N LYS A 98 -6.53 -10.20 12.58
CA LYS A 98 -6.55 -10.96 11.34
C LYS A 98 -6.86 -12.42 11.68
N GLY A 99 -7.48 -13.17 10.76
CA GLY A 99 -7.61 -14.63 10.94
C GLY A 99 -6.25 -15.27 11.25
N ASP A 100 -5.22 -14.79 10.55
CA ASP A 100 -3.82 -15.09 10.75
C ASP A 100 -3.34 -14.77 12.17
N SER A 101 -3.74 -13.65 12.80
CA SER A 101 -3.32 -13.31 14.17
C SER A 101 -3.70 -14.39 15.19
N ALA A 102 -4.84 -15.05 15.01
CA ALA A 102 -5.23 -16.19 15.84
C ALA A 102 -4.39 -17.44 15.52
N ALA A 103 -4.03 -17.66 14.25
CA ALA A 103 -3.13 -18.74 13.84
C ALA A 103 -1.68 -18.52 14.31
N TYR A 104 -1.16 -17.29 14.29
CA TYR A 104 0.15 -16.91 14.81
C TYR A 104 0.18 -17.00 16.34
N LEU A 105 -0.79 -16.43 17.06
CA LEU A 105 -0.88 -16.59 18.51
C LEU A 105 -0.96 -18.08 18.90
N LYS A 106 -1.71 -18.89 18.14
CA LYS A 106 -1.75 -20.34 18.36
C LYS A 106 -0.41 -21.01 18.03
N SER A 107 0.23 -20.71 16.90
CA SER A 107 1.51 -21.34 16.53
C SER A 107 2.63 -20.95 17.49
N TRP A 108 2.60 -19.72 18.02
CA TRP A 108 3.46 -19.27 19.11
C TRP A 108 3.16 -20.03 20.41
N LEU A 109 1.89 -20.17 20.83
CA LEU A 109 1.51 -20.96 22.02
C LEU A 109 1.82 -22.46 21.88
N ASP A 110 1.65 -23.06 20.70
CA ASP A 110 1.94 -24.48 20.43
C ASP A 110 3.45 -24.74 20.33
N SER A 111 4.24 -23.74 19.91
CA SER A 111 5.72 -23.76 19.93
C SER A 111 6.25 -23.52 21.35
N LEU A 112 5.63 -22.60 22.09
CA LEU A 112 5.94 -22.25 23.48
C LEU A 112 5.34 -23.30 24.43
N LYS A 113 5.98 -24.48 24.48
CA LYS A 113 5.80 -25.49 25.54
C LYS A 113 6.39 -25.01 26.89
N GLU A 114 6.18 -23.74 27.21
CA GLU A 114 6.97 -22.99 28.18
C GLU A 114 6.32 -22.93 29.57
N SER A 115 7.14 -22.57 30.53
CA SER A 115 6.83 -22.50 31.95
C SER A 115 5.82 -21.39 32.29
N PRO A 116 5.06 -21.54 33.39
CA PRO A 116 4.26 -20.45 33.96
C PRO A 116 5.08 -19.19 34.30
N GLN A 117 6.40 -19.32 34.46
CA GLN A 117 7.30 -18.20 34.69
C GLN A 117 7.56 -17.39 33.40
N PHE A 118 7.69 -18.02 32.23
CA PHE A 118 7.80 -17.31 30.95
C PHE A 118 6.61 -16.36 30.75
N ILE A 119 5.39 -16.91 30.77
CA ILE A 119 4.13 -16.19 30.59
C ILE A 119 4.06 -14.99 31.56
N LYS A 120 4.40 -15.22 32.83
CA LYS A 120 4.44 -14.18 33.86
C LYS A 120 5.43 -13.06 33.54
N THR A 121 6.62 -13.35 33.03
CA THR A 121 7.57 -12.29 32.64
C THR A 121 7.09 -11.51 31.42
N THR A 122 6.58 -12.19 30.39
CA THR A 122 6.11 -11.56 29.15
C THR A 122 4.95 -10.60 29.44
N LEU A 123 3.97 -11.01 30.25
CA LEU A 123 2.87 -10.13 30.65
C LEU A 123 3.30 -8.96 31.55
N MET A 124 4.37 -9.12 32.36
CA MET A 124 4.95 -7.99 33.10
C MET A 124 5.62 -6.97 32.19
N ASP A 125 6.23 -7.41 31.08
CA ASP A 125 6.88 -6.52 30.11
C ASP A 125 5.86 -5.81 29.22
N VAL A 126 4.84 -6.53 28.74
CA VAL A 126 3.65 -5.97 28.06
C VAL A 126 3.04 -4.84 28.89
N LYS A 127 2.83 -5.07 30.19
CA LYS A 127 2.27 -4.06 31.10
C LYS A 127 3.14 -2.79 31.19
N LYS A 128 4.48 -2.92 31.22
CA LYS A 128 5.40 -1.76 31.24
C LYS A 128 5.32 -1.00 29.93
N ALA A 129 5.38 -1.70 28.80
CA ALA A 129 5.36 -1.08 27.48
C ALA A 129 4.05 -0.35 27.21
N SER A 130 2.89 -0.98 27.47
CA SER A 130 1.58 -0.33 27.39
C SER A 130 1.49 0.89 28.32
N SER A 131 2.05 0.83 29.53
CA SER A 131 2.06 1.97 30.45
C SER A 131 2.88 3.14 29.91
N MET A 132 4.04 2.90 29.31
CA MET A 132 4.89 3.97 28.78
C MET A 132 4.33 4.55 27.48
N LEU A 133 3.81 3.71 26.59
CA LEU A 133 3.19 4.11 25.33
C LEU A 133 1.98 5.02 25.57
N THR A 134 1.07 4.60 26.45
CA THR A 134 -0.15 5.36 26.77
C THR A 134 0.14 6.68 27.48
N GLN A 135 1.13 6.73 28.38
CA GLN A 135 1.54 7.97 29.04
C GLN A 135 2.07 9.04 28.08
N HIS A 136 2.76 8.65 26.99
CA HIS A 136 3.20 9.61 25.97
C HIS A 136 2.05 10.10 25.08
N ILE A 137 1.15 9.20 24.68
CA ILE A 137 -0.04 9.53 23.87
C ILE A 137 -0.93 10.52 24.63
N ASP A 138 -1.28 10.19 25.88
CA ASP A 138 -2.11 11.04 26.75
C ASP A 138 -1.47 12.42 26.99
N LYS A 139 -0.13 12.47 27.19
CA LYS A 139 0.61 13.72 27.34
C LYS A 139 0.52 14.61 26.09
N MET A 140 0.71 14.04 24.90
CA MET A 140 0.75 14.82 23.66
C MET A 140 -0.63 15.33 23.23
N ALA A 141 -1.71 14.59 23.52
CA ALA A 141 -3.07 15.09 23.31
C ALA A 141 -3.31 16.40 24.07
N LEU A 142 -2.95 16.42 25.36
CA LEU A 142 -3.03 17.60 26.21
C LEU A 142 -2.10 18.75 25.77
N GLU A 143 -1.11 18.51 24.91
CA GLU A 143 -0.24 19.55 24.36
C GLU A 143 -0.83 20.14 23.06
N ILE A 144 -1.36 19.29 22.18
CA ILE A 144 -2.02 19.69 20.92
C ILE A 144 -3.25 20.58 21.19
N GLU A 145 -4.09 20.23 22.18
CA GLU A 145 -5.25 21.02 22.61
C GLU A 145 -4.93 22.49 22.94
N LYS A 146 -3.66 22.83 23.22
CA LYS A 146 -3.22 24.20 23.50
C LYS A 146 -2.74 24.93 22.23
N GLU A 147 -2.16 24.21 21.27
CA GLU A 147 -1.47 24.80 20.11
C GLU A 147 -2.38 25.08 18.90
N GLU A 148 -3.51 24.38 18.76
CA GLU A 148 -4.44 24.58 17.64
C GLU A 148 -5.08 25.99 17.60
N SER A 149 -4.92 26.78 18.66
CA SER A 149 -5.49 28.12 18.81
C SER A 149 -4.84 29.24 17.96
N VAL A 150 -3.90 28.96 17.03
CA VAL A 150 -2.90 29.99 16.62
C VAL A 150 -2.61 30.29 15.10
N ARG A 151 -2.59 29.40 14.06
CA ARG A 151 -1.91 29.72 12.74
C ARG A 151 -2.40 29.08 11.39
N GLN A 152 -2.35 29.81 10.24
CA GLN A 152 -2.50 29.37 8.80
C GLN A 152 -1.84 30.33 7.69
N ASP A 153 -1.54 29.83 6.44
CA ASP A 153 -1.52 30.46 5.03
C ASP A 153 -0.25 30.67 4.03
N ASN A 154 -0.41 31.00 2.67
CA ASN A 154 0.40 30.64 1.39
C ASN A 154 0.83 31.80 0.32
N GLY A 155 1.40 31.77 -0.97
CA GLY A 155 2.08 30.87 -2.03
C GLY A 155 2.35 31.43 -3.55
N ASN A 156 3.26 30.84 -4.43
CA ASN A 156 3.54 30.91 -5.98
C ASN A 156 4.27 32.12 -6.77
N GLY A 157 4.79 32.22 -8.07
CA GLY A 157 5.02 31.47 -9.41
C GLY A 157 5.92 32.22 -10.56
N LYS A 158 6.47 31.63 -11.72
CA LYS A 158 7.80 32.02 -12.46
C LYS A 158 8.07 31.79 -14.10
N SER A 159 9.26 32.01 -14.87
CA SER A 159 9.53 32.30 -16.44
C SER A 159 10.51 31.53 -17.57
N TYR A 160 11.74 31.88 -18.20
CA TYR A 160 12.89 30.96 -18.81
C TYR A 160 14.39 31.43 -19.28
N LEU A 161 15.36 30.49 -19.65
CA LEU A 161 16.91 30.40 -19.84
C LEU A 161 17.67 30.30 -21.22
N SER A 162 19.00 30.57 -21.21
CA SER A 162 20.07 30.20 -22.19
C SER A 162 21.54 30.08 -21.63
N VAL A 163 22.29 28.98 -21.85
CA VAL A 163 23.52 28.63 -21.06
C VAL A 163 24.86 29.25 -21.51
N GLU A 164 25.06 30.57 -21.41
CA GLU A 164 26.39 31.20 -21.66
C GLU A 164 26.82 32.31 -20.67
N ASP A 165 25.96 32.74 -19.72
CA ASP A 165 26.31 33.69 -18.64
C ASP A 165 26.00 33.07 -17.26
N GLY A 166 27.01 32.89 -16.41
CA GLY A 166 26.86 32.50 -15.00
C GLY A 166 27.01 31.00 -14.68
N ASP A 167 27.07 30.69 -13.39
CA ASP A 167 27.23 29.33 -12.85
C ASP A 167 26.06 28.42 -13.25
N HIS A 168 26.37 27.13 -13.48
CA HIS A 168 25.39 26.14 -13.93
C HIS A 168 25.61 24.74 -13.35
N ALA A 169 24.53 23.96 -13.28
CA ALA A 169 24.52 22.53 -12.97
C ALA A 169 23.93 21.73 -14.12
N VAL A 170 24.33 20.46 -14.24
CA VAL A 170 23.78 19.51 -15.23
C VAL A 170 23.38 18.22 -14.51
N LEU A 171 22.13 17.81 -14.66
CA LEU A 171 21.50 16.70 -13.94
C LEU A 171 20.89 15.71 -14.93
N ALA A 172 21.05 14.40 -14.67
CA ALA A 172 20.47 13.36 -15.52
C ALA A 172 19.01 13.06 -15.11
N TYR A 173 18.10 12.99 -16.09
CA TYR A 173 16.69 12.68 -15.88
C TYR A 173 16.05 12.10 -17.15
N ASN A 174 15.24 11.05 -17.02
CA ASN A 174 14.55 10.36 -18.11
C ASN A 174 15.45 10.08 -19.35
N GLY A 175 16.68 9.63 -19.10
CA GLY A 175 17.68 9.32 -20.14
C GLY A 175 18.36 10.53 -20.81
N SER A 176 17.99 11.76 -20.42
CA SER A 176 18.49 13.02 -20.98
C SER A 176 19.25 13.85 -19.94
N ALA A 177 20.02 14.83 -20.39
CA ALA A 177 20.63 15.84 -19.53
C ALA A 177 19.70 17.05 -19.36
N VAL A 178 19.64 17.60 -18.16
CA VAL A 178 18.89 18.82 -17.81
C VAL A 178 19.88 19.82 -17.25
N TYR A 179 19.96 20.99 -17.88
CA TYR A 179 20.85 22.09 -17.53
C TYR A 179 20.10 23.07 -16.63
N ILE A 180 20.79 23.73 -15.72
CA ILE A 180 20.23 24.78 -14.86
C ILE A 180 21.31 25.83 -14.69
N GLN A 181 21.01 27.12 -14.89
CA GLN A 181 21.99 28.20 -14.78
C GLN A 181 21.36 29.43 -14.11
N HIS A 182 22.19 30.19 -13.39
CA HIS A 182 21.85 31.52 -12.89
C HIS A 182 22.26 32.62 -13.88
N HIS A 183 21.30 33.40 -14.34
CA HIS A 183 21.48 34.61 -15.16
C HIS A 183 21.54 35.86 -14.28
N GLU A 184 22.76 36.26 -13.92
CA GLU A 184 23.01 37.47 -13.11
C GLU A 184 22.40 38.75 -13.72
N LYS A 185 22.38 38.85 -15.06
CA LYS A 185 21.89 40.03 -15.81
C LYS A 185 20.36 40.12 -15.89
N GLU A 186 19.67 39.00 -15.71
CA GLU A 186 18.19 38.89 -15.73
C GLU A 186 17.62 38.45 -14.37
N ASP A 187 18.44 38.50 -13.32
CA ASP A 187 18.13 38.14 -11.94
C ASP A 187 17.31 36.84 -11.81
N SER A 188 17.79 35.76 -12.43
CA SER A 188 16.99 34.52 -12.54
C SER A 188 17.79 33.22 -12.61
N VAL A 189 17.38 32.22 -11.83
CA VAL A 189 17.65 30.80 -12.13
C VAL A 189 16.77 30.40 -13.28
N LYS A 190 17.30 29.60 -14.20
CA LYS A 190 16.52 29.17 -15.33
C LYS A 190 16.99 27.72 -15.69
N VAL A 191 16.13 26.85 -16.24
CA VAL A 191 16.47 25.44 -16.59
C VAL A 191 16.79 25.35 -18.09
N ALA A 192 17.26 24.25 -18.69
CA ALA A 192 17.24 24.00 -20.15
C ALA A 192 17.43 22.52 -20.48
N VAL A 193 17.10 22.10 -21.70
CA VAL A 193 17.36 20.73 -22.19
C VAL A 193 17.98 20.68 -23.60
N PRO A 194 18.88 19.73 -23.90
CA PRO A 194 19.44 19.55 -25.23
C PRO A 194 18.41 19.20 -26.29
N THR A 195 18.54 19.87 -27.43
CA THR A 195 17.81 19.61 -28.68
C THR A 195 18.80 19.59 -29.85
N ASP A 196 18.31 19.27 -31.05
CA ASP A 196 19.05 19.39 -32.31
C ASP A 196 19.57 20.81 -32.61
N LYS A 197 19.09 21.82 -31.89
CA LYS A 197 19.37 23.25 -32.08
C LYS A 197 20.10 23.91 -30.90
N GLY A 198 20.44 23.16 -29.86
CA GLY A 198 21.04 23.68 -28.62
C GLY A 198 20.15 23.49 -27.38
N LEU A 199 20.30 24.35 -26.39
CA LEU A 199 19.63 24.24 -25.08
C LEU A 199 18.31 25.03 -25.07
N GLU A 200 17.18 24.34 -24.89
CA GLU A 200 15.82 24.78 -25.27
C GLU A 200 14.87 25.02 -24.06
N VAL A 201 13.72 25.71 -24.27
CA VAL A 201 13.21 26.77 -23.37
C VAL A 201 11.80 26.50 -22.74
N LYS A 202 11.62 26.55 -21.39
CA LYS A 202 10.43 26.13 -20.56
C LYS A 202 9.93 27.12 -19.44
N PHE A 203 10.08 26.83 -18.11
CA PHE A 203 9.76 27.68 -16.92
C PHE A 203 11.01 28.13 -16.05
N THR A 204 11.19 29.42 -15.71
CA THR A 204 12.34 30.03 -14.93
C THR A 204 11.96 30.15 -13.50
N LEU A 205 12.94 30.43 -12.66
CA LEU A 205 12.73 31.06 -11.39
C LEU A 205 13.45 32.43 -11.27
N PRO A 206 12.81 33.60 -11.01
CA PRO A 206 13.55 34.76 -10.53
C PRO A 206 14.39 34.33 -9.33
N TYR A 207 15.65 34.79 -9.33
CA TYR A 207 16.71 34.32 -8.47
C TYR A 207 16.46 34.82 -7.06
N ASP A 208 16.56 33.91 -6.10
CA ASP A 208 16.24 34.22 -4.71
C ASP A 208 17.54 34.54 -3.96
N HIS A 209 17.87 35.83 -3.85
CA HIS A 209 19.04 36.33 -3.10
C HIS A 209 19.04 35.98 -1.62
N THR A 210 17.93 35.45 -1.07
CA THR A 210 17.89 34.94 0.31
C THR A 210 18.35 33.48 0.42
N LYS A 211 18.57 32.81 -0.71
CA LYS A 211 19.04 31.43 -0.83
C LYS A 211 20.40 31.38 -1.54
N ASP A 212 21.15 30.33 -1.26
CA ASP A 212 22.31 29.95 -2.06
C ASP A 212 21.91 29.47 -3.48
N LEU A 213 22.92 29.35 -4.34
CA LEU A 213 22.79 28.93 -5.74
C LEU A 213 22.25 27.49 -5.87
N ASP A 214 22.73 26.56 -5.04
CA ASP A 214 22.35 25.15 -5.09
C ASP A 214 20.86 24.96 -4.79
N ARG A 215 20.34 25.64 -3.77
CA ARG A 215 18.92 25.60 -3.41
C ARG A 215 18.04 26.24 -4.48
N ASN A 216 18.50 27.36 -5.04
CA ASN A 216 17.93 27.99 -6.23
C ASN A 216 17.83 27.01 -7.42
N PHE A 217 18.85 26.17 -7.65
CA PHE A 217 18.86 25.14 -8.69
C PHE A 217 18.00 23.91 -8.35
N GLN A 218 17.95 23.47 -7.10
CA GLN A 218 17.13 22.33 -6.67
C GLN A 218 15.64 22.62 -6.84
N GLU A 219 15.18 23.83 -6.46
CA GLU A 219 13.80 24.28 -6.70
C GLU A 219 13.47 24.28 -8.20
N ALA A 220 14.41 24.72 -9.05
CA ALA A 220 14.24 24.74 -10.50
C ALA A 220 14.18 23.32 -11.11
N PHE A 221 15.00 22.37 -10.62
CA PHE A 221 14.96 20.99 -11.09
C PHE A 221 13.68 20.25 -10.70
N ALA A 222 13.20 20.46 -9.47
CA ALA A 222 11.98 19.82 -8.97
C ALA A 222 10.76 20.18 -9.84
N GLN A 223 10.63 21.46 -10.19
CA GLN A 223 9.54 21.94 -11.05
C GLN A 223 9.67 21.46 -12.52
N TYR A 224 10.85 21.03 -12.98
CA TYR A 224 11.03 20.44 -14.32
C TYR A 224 10.46 19.04 -14.42
N LYS A 225 10.69 18.20 -13.40
CA LYS A 225 10.16 16.82 -13.36
C LYS A 225 8.63 16.83 -13.45
N SER A 226 7.97 17.63 -12.61
CA SER A 226 6.52 17.76 -12.56
C SER A 226 5.85 18.31 -13.84
N GLN A 227 6.63 18.70 -14.87
CA GLN A 227 6.13 19.17 -16.17
C GLN A 227 6.58 18.30 -17.35
N THR A 228 7.45 17.32 -17.14
CA THR A 228 8.07 16.53 -18.23
C THR A 228 8.15 15.03 -17.98
N GLU A 229 7.43 14.54 -16.96
CA GLU A 229 7.04 13.14 -16.88
C GLU A 229 6.17 12.82 -18.13
N PRO A 230 6.48 11.73 -18.86
CA PRO A 230 5.80 11.42 -20.10
C PRO A 230 4.32 11.15 -19.81
N SER A 231 3.43 11.62 -20.69
CA SER A 231 2.01 11.27 -20.60
C SER A 231 1.85 9.76 -20.58
N GLU A 232 1.47 9.23 -19.42
CA GLU A 232 1.19 7.82 -19.26
C GLU A 232 0.05 7.38 -20.18
N THR A 233 -0.07 6.07 -20.39
CA THR A 233 -1.33 5.45 -20.80
C THR A 233 -2.36 5.70 -19.71
N LYS A 234 -3.02 6.88 -19.79
CA LYS A 234 -3.94 7.51 -18.84
C LYS A 234 -4.26 6.62 -17.63
N GLU A 235 -3.51 6.84 -16.55
CA GLU A 235 -3.50 6.00 -15.34
C GLU A 235 -4.91 5.53 -14.98
N LYS A 236 -5.10 4.21 -14.80
CA LYS A 236 -6.43 3.68 -14.50
C LYS A 236 -6.81 4.09 -13.08
N VAL A 237 -7.62 5.13 -12.96
CA VAL A 237 -8.12 5.62 -11.68
C VAL A 237 -9.29 4.76 -11.19
N TYR A 238 -9.23 4.37 -9.93
CA TYR A 238 -10.29 3.69 -9.20
C TYR A 238 -10.91 4.63 -8.16
N TYR A 239 -12.17 4.40 -7.83
CA TYR A 239 -13.01 5.23 -6.98
C TYR A 239 -13.48 4.37 -5.81
N ALA A 240 -12.95 4.62 -4.62
CA ALA A 240 -13.35 3.94 -3.38
C ALA A 240 -14.37 4.79 -2.63
N SER A 241 -15.55 4.24 -2.34
CA SER A 241 -16.56 4.96 -1.55
C SER A 241 -16.05 5.18 -0.14
N VAL A 242 -16.05 6.44 0.32
CA VAL A 242 -15.60 6.82 1.67
C VAL A 242 -16.71 7.45 2.52
N ALA A 243 -17.79 7.93 1.90
CA ALA A 243 -18.99 8.35 2.61
C ALA A 243 -20.25 8.25 1.73
N TYR A 244 -21.27 7.56 2.22
CA TYR A 244 -22.60 7.49 1.59
C TYR A 244 -23.63 8.24 2.44
N LEU A 245 -24.11 9.37 1.93
CA LEU A 245 -24.90 10.37 2.65
C LEU A 245 -26.36 10.32 2.18
N GLN A 246 -27.26 9.99 3.10
CA GLN A 246 -28.65 9.67 2.80
C GLN A 246 -29.70 10.23 3.79
N SER A 247 -29.28 10.85 4.90
CA SER A 247 -30.21 11.55 5.78
C SER A 247 -30.32 13.02 5.38
N THR A 248 -31.48 13.65 5.62
CA THR A 248 -31.66 15.09 5.36
C THR A 248 -30.66 15.96 6.12
N ASP A 249 -30.23 15.52 7.31
CA ASP A 249 -29.23 16.25 8.09
C ASP A 249 -27.86 16.23 7.37
N ASP A 250 -27.47 15.10 6.78
CA ASP A 250 -26.22 14.97 6.00
C ASP A 250 -26.28 15.71 4.66
N THR A 251 -27.39 15.60 3.91
CA THR A 251 -27.45 16.16 2.54
C THR A 251 -27.73 17.65 2.51
N SER A 252 -28.38 18.23 3.53
CA SER A 252 -28.99 19.57 3.41
C SER A 252 -28.01 20.71 3.06
N GLU A 253 -26.75 20.67 3.49
CA GLU A 253 -25.75 21.67 3.08
C GLU A 253 -25.19 21.40 1.67
N LEU A 254 -24.99 20.13 1.30
CA LEU A 254 -24.61 19.73 -0.06
C LEU A 254 -25.70 20.11 -1.08
N ASP A 255 -26.98 19.94 -0.72
CA ASP A 255 -28.12 20.37 -1.53
C ASP A 255 -28.14 21.89 -1.73
N LYS A 256 -27.94 22.69 -0.66
CA LYS A 256 -27.83 24.15 -0.78
C LYS A 256 -26.65 24.56 -1.67
N LEU A 257 -25.54 23.83 -1.68
CA LEU A 257 -24.38 24.10 -2.54
C LEU A 257 -24.70 23.74 -4.00
N LYS A 258 -25.29 22.55 -4.24
CA LYS A 258 -25.74 22.09 -5.56
C LYS A 258 -26.76 23.05 -6.20
N GLU A 259 -27.77 23.49 -5.45
CA GLU A 259 -28.79 24.44 -5.91
C GLU A 259 -28.23 25.81 -6.29
N ARG A 260 -27.11 26.22 -5.67
CA ARG A 260 -26.41 27.48 -5.98
C ARG A 260 -25.34 27.32 -7.08
N GLY A 261 -25.05 26.09 -7.52
CA GLY A 261 -23.95 25.80 -8.46
C GLY A 261 -22.55 25.94 -7.86
N ASP A 262 -22.42 25.92 -6.52
CA ASP A 262 -21.14 26.04 -5.82
C ASP A 262 -20.47 24.66 -5.70
N TYR A 263 -20.00 24.14 -6.83
CA TYR A 263 -19.39 22.80 -6.92
C TYR A 263 -18.03 22.71 -6.21
N ASP A 264 -17.24 23.79 -6.18
CA ASP A 264 -16.00 23.86 -5.40
C ASP A 264 -16.28 23.82 -3.89
N GLY A 265 -17.30 24.56 -3.43
CA GLY A 265 -17.78 24.50 -2.06
C GLY A 265 -18.35 23.12 -1.69
N LEU A 266 -19.09 22.49 -2.62
CA LEU A 266 -19.63 21.14 -2.49
C LEU A 266 -18.52 20.09 -2.34
N LEU A 267 -17.51 20.11 -3.22
CA LEU A 267 -16.35 19.21 -3.15
C LEU A 267 -15.58 19.41 -1.83
N ARG A 268 -15.34 20.66 -1.42
CA ARG A 268 -14.68 20.97 -0.16
C ARG A 268 -15.47 20.49 1.06
N LEU A 269 -16.81 20.57 1.03
CA LEU A 269 -17.66 20.04 2.10
C LEU A 269 -17.64 18.50 2.10
N ALA A 270 -17.76 17.87 0.94
CA ALA A 270 -17.71 16.41 0.79
C ALA A 270 -16.40 15.81 1.36
N LYS A 271 -15.25 16.47 1.15
CA LYS A 271 -13.96 16.06 1.73
C LYS A 271 -13.93 16.06 3.27
N ASN A 272 -14.84 16.75 3.96
CA ASN A 272 -14.91 16.71 5.42
C ASN A 272 -15.55 15.42 5.97
N TYR A 273 -16.23 14.63 5.13
CA TYR A 273 -16.77 13.32 5.51
C TYR A 273 -15.74 12.19 5.39
N TYR A 274 -14.56 12.47 4.83
CA TYR A 274 -13.45 11.52 4.76
C TYR A 274 -12.63 11.56 6.07
N ASP A 275 -12.60 10.44 6.78
CA ASP A 275 -11.91 10.29 8.08
C ASP A 275 -10.40 9.98 7.97
N GLY A 276 -9.91 9.80 6.74
CA GLY A 276 -8.52 9.46 6.46
C GLY A 276 -8.19 7.97 6.56
N ASN A 277 -9.19 7.09 6.43
CA ASN A 277 -9.01 5.68 6.12
C ASN A 277 -8.54 5.46 4.67
N GLY A 278 -7.97 4.30 4.37
CA GLY A 278 -7.50 3.95 3.04
C GLY A 278 -8.61 3.42 2.13
N MET A 279 -8.22 2.69 1.09
CA MET A 279 -9.12 2.08 0.13
C MET A 279 -9.97 0.98 0.78
N ASP A 280 -11.28 1.01 0.59
CA ASP A 280 -12.16 -0.14 0.89
C ASP A 280 -12.25 -1.05 -0.35
N GLU A 281 -11.63 -2.23 -0.32
CA GLU A 281 -11.64 -3.16 -1.44
C GLU A 281 -13.05 -3.61 -1.87
N GLU A 282 -14.04 -3.61 -0.97
CA GLU A 282 -15.43 -3.99 -1.25
C GLU A 282 -16.18 -2.90 -2.03
N GLN A 283 -15.87 -1.64 -1.75
CA GLN A 283 -16.55 -0.44 -2.29
C GLN A 283 -15.67 0.35 -3.28
N THR A 284 -14.72 -0.31 -3.94
CA THR A 284 -13.80 0.29 -4.93
C THR A 284 -14.13 -0.12 -6.36
N TYR A 285 -14.23 0.86 -7.27
CA TYR A 285 -14.73 0.65 -8.63
C TYR A 285 -13.94 1.41 -9.70
N LYS A 286 -14.01 0.98 -10.97
CA LYS A 286 -13.39 1.68 -12.13
C LYS A 286 -14.13 2.95 -12.56
N LYS A 287 -15.30 3.24 -11.97
CA LYS A 287 -16.17 4.39 -12.26
C LYS A 287 -16.89 4.82 -10.98
N PRO A 288 -17.17 6.12 -10.78
CA PRO A 288 -17.88 6.59 -9.59
C PRO A 288 -19.39 6.33 -9.69
N CYS A 289 -20.00 6.44 -10.87
CA CYS A 289 -21.42 6.14 -11.07
C CYS A 289 -21.65 4.62 -11.18
N GLN A 290 -22.25 4.02 -10.15
CA GLN A 290 -22.54 2.58 -10.06
C GLN A 290 -24.02 2.26 -10.35
N ASN A 291 -24.92 3.17 -9.98
CA ASN A 291 -26.37 2.95 -9.99
C ASN A 291 -27.08 3.76 -11.07
N ARG A 292 -28.30 3.33 -11.41
CA ARG A 292 -29.16 4.10 -12.31
C ARG A 292 -29.63 5.36 -11.60
N GLY A 293 -29.33 6.52 -12.20
CA GLY A 293 -29.70 7.83 -11.66
C GLY A 293 -28.58 8.56 -10.92
N ASP A 294 -27.40 7.94 -10.85
CA ASP A 294 -26.15 8.59 -10.44
C ASP A 294 -25.75 9.65 -11.47
N ASP A 295 -25.33 10.81 -10.97
CA ASP A 295 -24.75 11.91 -11.74
C ASP A 295 -23.44 12.36 -11.06
N LEU A 296 -22.35 12.48 -11.83
CA LEU A 296 -21.05 12.91 -11.33
C LEU A 296 -21.02 14.43 -11.29
N LEU A 297 -21.23 15.01 -10.10
CA LEU A 297 -21.36 16.45 -9.94
C LEU A 297 -20.02 17.18 -10.10
N ILE A 298 -18.96 16.63 -9.52
CA ILE A 298 -17.62 17.24 -9.47
C ILE A 298 -16.56 16.20 -9.12
N GLU A 299 -15.36 16.36 -9.67
CA GLU A 299 -14.15 15.63 -9.27
C GLU A 299 -12.92 16.54 -9.32
N ASP A 300 -11.90 16.24 -8.52
CA ASP A 300 -10.55 16.79 -8.67
C ASP A 300 -9.51 15.67 -8.83
N LYS A 301 -8.25 15.89 -8.41
CA LYS A 301 -7.24 14.84 -8.46
C LYS A 301 -7.60 13.66 -7.54
N ASP A 302 -8.03 13.96 -6.32
CA ASP A 302 -8.00 13.02 -5.19
C ASP A 302 -9.41 12.56 -4.78
N PHE A 303 -10.48 13.28 -5.16
CA PHE A 303 -11.86 12.94 -4.83
C PHE A 303 -12.85 13.14 -5.99
N ALA A 304 -13.99 12.45 -5.91
CA ALA A 304 -15.16 12.66 -6.74
C ALA A 304 -16.45 12.65 -5.89
N VAL A 305 -17.49 13.38 -6.32
CA VAL A 305 -18.79 13.40 -5.65
C VAL A 305 -19.90 13.06 -6.64
N VAL A 306 -20.62 11.98 -6.35
CA VAL A 306 -21.81 11.52 -7.09
C VAL A 306 -23.06 11.93 -6.34
N TYR A 307 -24.14 12.19 -7.07
CA TYR A 307 -25.48 12.41 -6.53
C TYR A 307 -26.49 11.51 -7.23
N ASN A 308 -27.36 10.83 -6.48
CA ASN A 308 -28.46 10.04 -7.04
C ASN A 308 -29.82 10.68 -6.72
N GLY A 309 -30.39 11.38 -7.71
CA GLY A 309 -31.72 11.97 -7.61
C GLY A 309 -32.89 10.98 -7.77
N SER A 310 -32.63 9.73 -8.15
CA SER A 310 -33.66 8.71 -8.39
C SER A 310 -34.10 7.96 -7.12
N VAL A 311 -33.29 7.98 -6.06
CA VAL A 311 -33.58 7.33 -4.76
C VAL A 311 -34.04 8.31 -3.67
N GLY A 312 -34.31 9.56 -4.04
CA GLY A 312 -34.75 10.62 -3.11
C GLY A 312 -33.73 11.74 -2.88
N GLY A 313 -32.53 11.63 -3.46
CA GLY A 313 -31.43 12.59 -3.29
C GLY A 313 -30.42 12.10 -2.26
N THR A 314 -29.49 11.25 -2.69
CA THR A 314 -28.32 10.83 -1.88
C THR A 314 -27.03 11.32 -2.52
N TYR A 315 -25.96 11.44 -1.72
CA TYR A 315 -24.63 11.78 -2.19
C TYR A 315 -23.65 10.66 -1.84
N GLU A 316 -22.72 10.38 -2.73
CA GLU A 316 -21.64 9.43 -2.49
C GLU A 316 -20.29 10.09 -2.78
N VAL A 317 -19.41 10.08 -1.78
CA VAL A 317 -18.08 10.67 -1.83
C VAL A 317 -17.08 9.55 -2.09
N PHE A 318 -16.34 9.65 -3.18
CA PHE A 318 -15.30 8.71 -3.55
C PHE A 318 -13.92 9.33 -3.37
N ALA A 319 -13.00 8.59 -2.74
CA ALA A 319 -11.57 8.85 -2.81
C ALA A 319 -10.98 8.15 -4.06
N LYS A 320 -10.02 8.80 -4.72
CA LYS A 320 -9.46 8.35 -6.00
C LYS A 320 -8.08 7.72 -5.81
N TYR A 321 -7.89 6.52 -6.37
CA TYR A 321 -6.70 5.69 -6.21
C TYR A 321 -6.08 5.30 -7.55
N SER A 322 -4.75 5.20 -7.58
CA SER A 322 -3.99 4.64 -8.71
C SER A 322 -4.25 3.14 -8.84
N GLU A 323 -4.15 2.58 -10.06
CA GLU A 323 -4.05 1.12 -10.23
C GLU A 323 -2.89 0.53 -9.43
N GLN A 324 -1.78 1.26 -9.26
CA GLN A 324 -0.68 0.80 -8.44
C GLN A 324 -1.03 0.77 -6.95
N ASP A 325 -1.83 1.72 -6.46
CA ASP A 325 -2.34 1.67 -5.08
C ASP A 325 -3.30 0.48 -4.89
N VAL A 326 -4.17 0.19 -5.86
CA VAL A 326 -5.03 -1.02 -5.86
C VAL A 326 -4.18 -2.29 -5.85
N ARG A 327 -3.14 -2.38 -6.69
CA ARG A 327 -2.20 -3.52 -6.74
C ARG A 327 -1.44 -3.70 -5.43
N ASN A 328 -1.02 -2.61 -4.79
CA ASN A 328 -0.37 -2.63 -3.47
C ASN A 328 -1.36 -3.09 -2.39
N HIS A 329 -2.61 -2.62 -2.42
CA HIS A 329 -3.66 -3.04 -1.48
C HIS A 329 -3.95 -4.54 -1.59
N ILE A 330 -4.14 -5.06 -2.80
CA ILE A 330 -4.30 -6.49 -3.09
C ILE A 330 -3.13 -7.28 -2.48
N THR A 331 -1.89 -6.84 -2.73
CA THR A 331 -0.66 -7.49 -2.22
C THR A 331 -0.57 -7.48 -0.68
N ARG A 332 -1.19 -6.50 -0.02
CA ARG A 332 -1.08 -6.25 1.43
C ARG A 332 -2.25 -6.81 2.25
N TYR A 333 -3.41 -6.98 1.63
CA TYR A 333 -4.68 -7.31 2.31
C TYR A 333 -5.48 -8.45 1.67
N GLY A 334 -5.10 -8.96 0.49
CA GLY A 334 -5.86 -9.98 -0.24
C GLY A 334 -7.07 -9.39 -0.98
N ILE A 335 -7.98 -10.26 -1.43
CA ILE A 335 -9.20 -9.89 -2.17
C ILE A 335 -10.50 -10.55 -1.65
N GLY A 336 -10.47 -11.26 -0.52
CA GLY A 336 -11.58 -12.08 -0.03
C GLY A 336 -12.98 -11.43 0.01
N ARG A 337 -13.09 -10.10 0.24
CA ARG A 337 -14.36 -9.34 0.14
C ARG A 337 -14.41 -8.30 -0.99
N ALA A 338 -13.43 -8.30 -1.88
CA ALA A 338 -13.24 -7.23 -2.84
C ALA A 338 -14.33 -7.18 -3.95
N SER A 339 -14.50 -5.99 -4.54
CA SER A 339 -15.35 -5.78 -5.71
C SER A 339 -14.85 -6.56 -6.94
N GLU A 340 -15.70 -6.78 -7.95
CA GLU A 340 -15.24 -7.41 -9.19
C GLU A 340 -14.25 -6.53 -9.99
N ASP A 341 -14.27 -5.21 -9.82
CA ASP A 341 -13.28 -4.31 -10.42
C ASP A 341 -11.89 -4.49 -9.81
N VAL A 342 -11.80 -4.65 -8.49
CA VAL A 342 -10.54 -4.94 -7.77
C VAL A 342 -10.08 -6.38 -8.04
N LYS A 343 -10.99 -7.36 -8.07
CA LYS A 343 -10.66 -8.73 -8.48
C LYS A 343 -10.14 -8.79 -9.91
N GLU A 344 -10.65 -7.98 -10.84
CA GLU A 344 -10.10 -7.95 -12.22
C GLU A 344 -8.64 -7.46 -12.26
N VAL A 345 -8.24 -6.58 -11.33
CA VAL A 345 -6.83 -6.19 -11.16
C VAL A 345 -5.99 -7.36 -10.63
N ALA A 346 -6.49 -8.11 -9.63
CA ALA A 346 -5.81 -9.32 -9.15
C ALA A 346 -5.66 -10.40 -10.25
N ARG A 347 -6.70 -10.58 -11.07
CA ARG A 347 -6.66 -11.45 -12.27
C ARG A 347 -5.62 -10.97 -13.29
N GLU A 348 -5.44 -9.67 -13.47
CA GLU A 348 -4.37 -9.12 -14.32
C GLU A 348 -2.98 -9.35 -13.70
N MET A 349 -2.77 -9.06 -12.42
CA MET A 349 -1.51 -9.31 -11.70
C MET A 349 -1.08 -10.78 -11.80
N THR A 350 -2.02 -11.71 -11.60
CA THR A 350 -1.76 -13.15 -11.72
C THR A 350 -1.47 -13.54 -13.17
N HIS A 351 -2.15 -12.96 -14.17
CA HIS A 351 -1.84 -13.18 -15.59
C HIS A 351 -0.46 -12.65 -16.00
N GLU A 352 -0.07 -11.47 -15.54
CA GLU A 352 1.27 -10.89 -15.72
C GLU A 352 2.35 -11.79 -15.12
N ALA A 353 2.15 -12.27 -13.89
CA ALA A 353 3.09 -13.13 -13.19
C ALA A 353 3.26 -14.52 -13.83
N PHE A 354 2.16 -15.18 -14.24
CA PHE A 354 2.24 -16.44 -15.01
C PHE A 354 2.92 -16.23 -16.37
N THR A 355 2.67 -15.12 -17.05
CA THR A 355 3.33 -14.77 -18.32
C THR A 355 4.82 -14.54 -18.11
N ALA A 356 5.22 -13.81 -17.07
CA ALA A 356 6.62 -13.62 -16.70
C ALA A 356 7.32 -14.95 -16.37
N MET A 357 6.65 -15.86 -15.66
CA MET A 357 7.17 -17.20 -15.40
C MET A 357 7.42 -17.98 -16.70
N ALA A 358 6.43 -18.00 -17.60
CA ALA A 358 6.50 -18.71 -18.88
C ALA A 358 7.69 -18.25 -19.76
N THR A 359 8.04 -16.95 -19.74
CA THR A 359 9.21 -16.43 -20.48
C THR A 359 10.57 -16.90 -19.91
N ARG A 360 10.64 -17.24 -18.63
CA ARG A 360 11.86 -17.70 -17.96
C ARG A 360 12.03 -19.22 -18.07
N LYS A 361 10.98 -19.96 -17.76
CA LYS A 361 10.88 -21.42 -17.90
C LYS A 361 9.41 -21.81 -17.74
N LEU A 362 8.85 -22.54 -18.71
CA LEU A 362 7.49 -23.08 -18.57
C LEU A 362 7.39 -23.94 -17.29
N PRO A 363 6.39 -23.72 -16.41
CA PRO A 363 6.12 -24.59 -15.28
C PRO A 363 5.62 -25.95 -15.79
N ILE A 364 6.36 -27.00 -15.48
CA ILE A 364 6.08 -28.38 -15.87
C ILE A 364 5.90 -29.20 -14.60
N LEU A 365 4.74 -29.82 -14.43
CA LEU A 365 4.50 -30.83 -13.42
C LEU A 365 4.91 -32.20 -13.97
N HIS A 366 5.74 -32.90 -13.21
CA HIS A 366 6.06 -34.31 -13.43
C HIS A 366 5.08 -35.16 -12.62
N MET A 367 4.44 -36.13 -13.28
CA MET A 367 3.50 -37.06 -12.66
C MET A 367 4.14 -38.44 -12.39
N PRO A 368 3.65 -39.23 -11.42
CA PRO A 368 4.18 -40.56 -11.12
C PRO A 368 4.23 -41.55 -12.29
N ASN A 369 3.38 -41.39 -13.30
CA ASN A 369 3.38 -42.18 -14.54
C ASN A 369 4.25 -41.58 -15.68
N ASP A 370 5.26 -40.77 -15.34
CA ASP A 370 6.13 -40.02 -16.26
C ASP A 370 5.42 -39.02 -17.20
N SER A 371 4.12 -38.75 -17.01
CA SER A 371 3.43 -37.69 -17.76
C SER A 371 3.99 -36.31 -17.41
N LEU A 372 4.20 -35.50 -18.45
CA LEU A 372 4.54 -34.08 -18.32
C LEU A 372 3.30 -33.23 -18.57
N LEU A 373 2.88 -32.47 -17.55
CA LEU A 373 1.76 -31.54 -17.64
C LEU A 373 2.29 -30.09 -17.55
N TYR A 374 1.66 -29.20 -18.30
CA TYR A 374 2.00 -27.78 -18.38
C TYR A 374 0.86 -26.94 -17.80
N LEU A 375 1.21 -25.84 -17.14
CA LEU A 375 0.27 -24.94 -16.48
C LEU A 375 0.12 -23.61 -17.24
N GLN A 376 -1.10 -23.10 -17.32
CA GLN A 376 -1.41 -21.76 -17.81
C GLN A 376 -2.54 -21.16 -16.98
N TYR A 377 -2.41 -19.88 -16.59
CA TYR A 377 -3.51 -19.17 -15.93
C TYR A 377 -4.53 -18.66 -16.96
N ASN A 378 -5.81 -18.93 -16.68
CA ASN A 378 -6.96 -18.55 -17.47
C ASN A 378 -7.70 -17.39 -16.78
N LYS A 379 -7.43 -16.16 -17.25
CA LYS A 379 -7.99 -14.92 -16.69
C LYS A 379 -9.53 -14.87 -16.76
N GLU A 380 -10.15 -15.51 -17.74
CA GLU A 380 -11.62 -15.48 -17.93
C GLU A 380 -12.36 -16.37 -16.94
N LYS A 381 -11.78 -17.53 -16.58
CA LYS A 381 -12.35 -18.49 -15.61
C LYS A 381 -11.86 -18.27 -14.18
N ASP A 382 -10.80 -17.49 -14.00
CA ASP A 382 -10.02 -17.37 -12.78
C ASP A 382 -9.45 -18.72 -12.30
N SER A 383 -8.78 -19.43 -13.21
CA SER A 383 -8.32 -20.81 -12.99
C SER A 383 -6.91 -21.10 -13.51
N ILE A 384 -6.24 -22.11 -12.95
CA ILE A 384 -5.10 -22.77 -13.55
C ILE A 384 -5.62 -23.86 -14.47
N ASP A 385 -5.52 -23.64 -15.79
CA ASP A 385 -5.72 -24.66 -16.81
C ASP A 385 -4.45 -25.54 -16.91
N VAL A 386 -4.62 -26.86 -16.87
CA VAL A 386 -3.54 -27.86 -16.86
C VAL A 386 -3.70 -28.79 -18.05
N GLY A 387 -2.63 -29.03 -18.81
CA GLY A 387 -2.73 -29.84 -20.02
C GLY A 387 -1.42 -30.27 -20.66
N THR A 388 -1.52 -30.79 -21.88
CA THR A 388 -0.37 -31.16 -22.72
C THR A 388 -0.19 -30.13 -23.83
N VAL A 389 1.04 -29.66 -24.05
CA VAL A 389 1.34 -28.71 -25.15
C VAL A 389 1.18 -29.39 -26.50
N THR A 390 0.53 -28.68 -27.43
CA THR A 390 0.33 -29.07 -28.83
C THR A 390 0.83 -27.97 -29.77
N ASN A 391 0.83 -28.25 -31.08
CA ASN A 391 1.16 -27.26 -32.11
C ASN A 391 0.17 -26.09 -32.23
N ILE A 392 -0.95 -26.11 -31.48
CA ILE A 392 -1.97 -25.04 -31.44
C ILE A 392 -2.15 -24.45 -30.03
N GLY A 393 -1.26 -24.76 -29.08
CA GLY A 393 -1.31 -24.27 -27.69
C GLY A 393 -1.53 -25.38 -26.66
N LEU A 394 -1.96 -25.01 -25.46
CA LEU A 394 -2.23 -25.96 -24.37
C LEU A 394 -3.54 -26.73 -24.63
N SER A 395 -3.44 -28.06 -24.81
CA SER A 395 -4.62 -28.93 -24.76
C SER A 395 -4.99 -29.18 -23.30
N VAL A 396 -5.84 -28.31 -22.76
CA VAL A 396 -6.34 -28.36 -21.39
C VAL A 396 -7.04 -29.69 -21.13
N LYS A 397 -6.65 -30.37 -20.06
CA LYS A 397 -7.29 -31.57 -19.51
C LYS A 397 -8.09 -31.26 -18.24
N HIS A 398 -7.50 -30.45 -17.35
CA HIS A 398 -8.03 -30.11 -16.04
C HIS A 398 -8.00 -28.58 -15.84
N SER A 399 -8.87 -28.08 -14.97
CA SER A 399 -8.99 -26.64 -14.65
C SER A 399 -9.30 -26.51 -13.17
N PHE A 400 -8.44 -25.84 -12.41
CA PHE A 400 -8.58 -25.68 -10.96
C PHE A 400 -8.75 -24.19 -10.62
N PRO A 401 -9.71 -23.78 -9.78
CA PRO A 401 -9.84 -22.38 -9.36
C PRO A 401 -8.54 -21.83 -8.78
N TYR A 402 -8.24 -20.56 -9.06
CA TYR A 402 -7.11 -19.84 -8.46
C TYR A 402 -7.56 -19.09 -7.21
N ASP A 403 -6.85 -19.28 -6.10
CA ASP A 403 -7.06 -18.58 -4.84
C ASP A 403 -6.03 -17.45 -4.71
N HIS A 404 -6.47 -16.20 -4.88
CA HIS A 404 -5.61 -15.02 -4.79
C HIS A 404 -5.26 -14.61 -3.35
N ASP A 405 -5.92 -15.17 -2.34
CA ASP A 405 -5.51 -15.02 -0.94
C ASP A 405 -4.35 -16.01 -0.59
N GLN A 406 -3.95 -16.86 -1.54
CA GLN A 406 -2.77 -17.74 -1.49
C GLN A 406 -1.68 -17.34 -2.51
N SER A 407 -0.43 -17.73 -2.26
CA SER A 407 0.66 -17.50 -3.21
C SER A 407 0.52 -18.36 -4.47
N MET A 408 1.19 -17.94 -5.55
CA MET A 408 1.19 -18.69 -6.82
C MET A 408 1.79 -20.10 -6.65
N GLU A 409 2.81 -20.24 -5.82
CA GLU A 409 3.44 -21.52 -5.47
C GLU A 409 2.48 -22.44 -4.72
N MET A 410 1.72 -21.92 -3.75
CA MET A 410 0.70 -22.68 -3.01
C MET A 410 -0.42 -23.17 -3.93
N ASN A 411 -0.91 -22.31 -4.84
CA ASN A 411 -1.87 -22.68 -5.87
C ASN A 411 -1.33 -23.80 -6.77
N ILE A 412 -0.10 -23.66 -7.28
CA ILE A 412 0.54 -24.65 -8.16
C ILE A 412 0.79 -25.98 -7.42
N GLN A 413 1.16 -25.95 -6.13
CA GLN A 413 1.33 -27.15 -5.31
C GLN A 413 -0.01 -27.85 -5.06
N GLY A 414 -1.06 -27.12 -4.66
CA GLY A 414 -2.40 -27.68 -4.46
C GLY A 414 -3.00 -28.29 -5.73
N VAL A 415 -2.64 -27.77 -6.91
CA VAL A 415 -2.93 -28.39 -8.21
C VAL A 415 -2.13 -29.68 -8.42
N HIS A 416 -0.84 -29.71 -8.10
CA HIS A 416 0.00 -30.91 -8.25
C HIS A 416 -0.45 -32.05 -7.33
N GLU A 417 -0.79 -31.75 -6.08
CA GLU A 417 -1.32 -32.71 -5.10
C GLU A 417 -2.64 -33.33 -5.59
N GLN A 418 -3.61 -32.51 -6.01
CA GLN A 418 -4.88 -32.99 -6.58
C GLN A 418 -4.68 -33.87 -7.82
N LEU A 419 -3.67 -33.60 -8.65
CA LEU A 419 -3.35 -34.41 -9.83
C LEU A 419 -2.68 -35.75 -9.46
N GLN A 420 -1.94 -35.85 -8.35
CA GLN A 420 -1.33 -37.11 -7.90
C GLN A 420 -2.38 -38.11 -7.37
N ASP A 421 -3.47 -37.62 -6.79
CA ASP A 421 -4.61 -38.45 -6.36
C ASP A 421 -5.45 -39.01 -7.53
N MET A 422 -5.27 -38.48 -8.75
CA MET A 422 -5.97 -38.98 -9.94
C MET A 422 -5.33 -40.25 -10.49
N LYS A 423 -6.15 -41.30 -10.61
CA LYS A 423 -5.73 -42.62 -11.13
C LYS A 423 -5.10 -42.60 -12.52
N GLU A 424 -5.38 -41.59 -13.36
CA GLU A 424 -4.76 -41.47 -14.69
C GLU A 424 -3.29 -41.01 -14.65
N TYR A 425 -2.81 -40.50 -13.49
CA TYR A 425 -1.44 -40.03 -13.27
C TYR A 425 -0.64 -40.90 -12.30
N GLN A 426 -1.31 -41.83 -11.62
CA GLN A 426 -0.68 -42.82 -10.75
C GLN A 426 0.10 -43.86 -11.57
N GLN A 427 1.19 -44.35 -10.98
CA GLN A 427 2.06 -45.34 -11.60
C GLN A 427 1.32 -46.69 -11.67
N GLU A 428 1.30 -47.36 -12.83
CA GLU A 428 0.66 -48.69 -12.92
C GLU A 428 1.40 -49.68 -12.01
N GLU A 429 0.67 -50.31 -11.08
CA GLU A 429 1.19 -51.47 -10.35
C GLU A 429 1.40 -52.63 -11.34
N HIS A 430 2.61 -52.72 -11.91
CA HIS A 430 3.09 -53.92 -12.57
C HIS A 430 3.23 -55.04 -11.52
N VAL A 431 2.11 -55.69 -11.22
CA VAL A 431 2.04 -56.97 -10.49
C VAL A 431 2.70 -58.04 -11.36
N ALA A 432 4.03 -58.07 -11.29
CA ALA A 432 4.88 -59.05 -11.94
C ALA A 432 4.58 -60.43 -11.33
N LYS A 433 3.60 -61.13 -11.90
CA LYS A 433 3.34 -62.56 -11.66
C LYS A 433 4.53 -63.36 -12.20
N SER A 434 5.61 -63.37 -11.42
CA SER A 434 6.85 -64.06 -11.71
C SER A 434 6.59 -65.57 -11.74
N ALA A 435 6.43 -66.09 -12.96
CA ALA A 435 6.13 -67.50 -13.20
C ALA A 435 7.40 -68.36 -13.02
N PHE A 436 7.76 -68.65 -11.77
CA PHE A 436 8.76 -69.68 -11.47
C PHE A 436 8.10 -71.04 -11.29
N HIS A 437 8.40 -71.96 -12.20
CA HIS A 437 8.14 -73.39 -12.03
C HIS A 437 8.92 -73.96 -10.84
N ARG A 438 8.29 -74.87 -10.10
CA ARG A 438 8.90 -76.16 -9.73
C ARG A 438 7.84 -77.20 -9.42
#